data_AF-A0A961BW26-F1
#
_entry.id   AF-A0A961BW26-F1
#
_cell.length_a   1.000
_cell.length_b   1.000
_cell.length_c   1.000
_cell.angle_alpha   90.00
_cell.angle_beta   90.00
_cell.angle_gamma   90.00
#
_symmetry.space_group_name_H-M   'P 1'
#
loop_
_entity.id
_entity.type
_entity.pdbx_description
1 polymer ?
#
loop_
_entity_poly.entity_id
_entity_poly.type
_entity_poly.pdbx_seq_one_letter_code
_entity_poly.pdbx_strand_id
1 'polypeptide(L)'
;MDGNGRWAQRRGLKRTEGHAAGEEALFDTVEGALELGVRWLTVYAFSTENWRRPTDEVRFLMGFNESLLVRRRDELHDRDVRMRF
;
A
#
# COMPACT_ATOMS: atom_id res chain seq x y z
N MET A 1 -4.16 -3.18 -4.40
CA MET A 1 -4.41 -4.26 -3.41
C MET A 1 -5.86 -4.19 -2.98
N ASP A 2 -6.56 -5.32 -2.89
CA ASP A 2 -8.00 -5.34 -2.58
C ASP A 2 -8.29 -6.07 -1.25
N GLY A 3 -9.42 -5.73 -0.63
CA GLY A 3 -9.91 -6.41 0.56
C GLY A 3 -9.61 -5.71 1.89
N ASN A 4 -8.79 -4.66 1.92
CA ASN A 4 -8.42 -3.91 3.14
C ASN A 4 -9.64 -3.53 4.00
N GLY A 5 -10.65 -2.92 3.38
CA GLY A 5 -11.88 -2.54 4.08
C GLY A 5 -12.69 -3.74 4.59
N ARG A 6 -12.77 -4.83 3.81
CA ARG A 6 -13.45 -6.07 4.25
C ARG A 6 -12.69 -6.76 5.38
N TRP A 7 -11.36 -6.74 5.33
CA TRP A 7 -10.48 -7.29 6.36
C TRP A 7 -10.68 -6.59 7.71
N ALA A 8 -10.80 -5.25 7.70
CA ALA A 8 -11.06 -4.45 8.89
C ALA A 8 -12.48 -4.68 9.44
N GLN A 9 -13.49 -4.70 8.57
CA GLN A 9 -14.89 -4.93 8.96
C GLN A 9 -15.09 -6.27 9.67
N ARG A 10 -14.47 -7.35 9.17
CA ARG A 10 -14.52 -8.68 9.82
C ARG A 10 -13.92 -8.71 11.22
N ARG A 11 -13.17 -7.68 11.60
CA ARG A 11 -12.50 -7.52 12.90
C ARG A 11 -13.11 -6.41 13.76
N GLY A 12 -14.20 -5.78 13.32
CA GLY A 12 -14.80 -4.64 14.01
C GLY A 12 -13.92 -3.38 14.01
N LEU A 13 -12.95 -3.30 13.10
CA LEU A 13 -12.00 -2.18 13.00
C LEU A 13 -12.45 -1.13 11.98
N LYS A 14 -11.91 0.09 12.11
CA LYS A 14 -12.09 1.14 11.11
C LYS A 14 -11.43 0.71 9.78
N ARG A 15 -11.99 1.15 8.65
CA ARG A 15 -11.42 0.86 7.31
C ARG A 15 -9.95 1.28 7.19
N THR A 16 -9.56 2.38 7.84
CA THR A 16 -8.19 2.90 7.89
C THR A 16 -7.19 1.89 8.45
N GLU A 17 -7.59 1.10 9.45
CA GLU A 17 -6.75 0.03 10.02
C GLU A 17 -6.48 -1.07 9.00
N GLY A 18 -7.45 -1.36 8.13
CA GLY A 18 -7.25 -2.29 7.02
C GLY A 18 -6.27 -1.77 5.98
N HIS A 19 -6.16 -0.44 5.81
CA HIS A 19 -5.15 0.14 4.93
C HIS A 19 -3.75 0.06 5.53
N ALA A 20 -3.60 0.31 6.83
CA ALA A 20 -2.34 0.10 7.55
C ALA A 20 -1.88 -1.37 7.48
N ALA A 21 -2.78 -2.33 7.69
CA ALA A 21 -2.47 -3.75 7.49
C ALA A 21 -2.10 -4.08 6.02
N GLY A 22 -2.70 -3.36 5.07
CA GLY A 22 -2.36 -3.47 3.65
C GLY A 22 -0.96 -2.95 3.32
N GLU A 23 -0.44 -1.97 4.07
CA GLU A 23 0.95 -1.52 3.96
C GLU A 23 1.91 -2.61 4.41
N GLU A 24 1.70 -3.20 5.58
CA GLU A 24 2.53 -4.31 6.08
C GLU A 24 2.59 -5.47 5.07
N ALA A 25 1.43 -5.88 4.56
CA ALA A 25 1.34 -6.93 3.55
C ALA A 25 2.05 -6.58 2.23
N LEU A 26 2.03 -5.30 1.83
CA LEU A 26 2.75 -4.85 0.64
C LEU A 26 4.25 -5.01 0.80
N PHE A 27 4.80 -4.59 1.94
CA PHE A 27 6.23 -4.68 2.19
C PHE A 27 6.70 -6.12 2.32
N ASP A 28 5.96 -6.98 3.01
CA ASP A 28 6.22 -8.42 3.03
C ASP A 28 6.25 -9.03 1.62
N THR A 29 5.32 -8.59 0.74
CA THR A 29 5.33 -9.00 -0.68
C THR A 29 6.59 -8.51 -1.41
N VAL A 30 7.08 -7.30 -1.11
CA VAL A 30 8.33 -6.77 -1.69
C VAL A 30 9.55 -7.54 -1.19
N GLU A 31 9.61 -7.89 0.09
CA GLU A 31 10.65 -8.76 0.66
C GLU A 31 10.72 -10.09 -0.09
N GLY A 32 9.60 -10.82 -0.16
CA GLY A 32 9.53 -12.10 -0.86
C GLY A 32 9.86 -11.98 -2.36
N ALA A 33 9.46 -10.88 -3.01
CA ALA A 33 9.81 -10.63 -4.40
C ALA A 33 11.34 -10.51 -4.60
N LEU A 34 12.04 -9.85 -3.67
CA LEU A 34 13.50 -9.72 -3.70
C LEU A 34 14.21 -11.04 -3.44
N GLU A 35 13.76 -11.81 -2.46
CA GLU A 35 14.29 -13.15 -2.16
C GLU A 35 14.17 -14.09 -3.36
N LEU A 36 13.06 -14.00 -4.10
CA LEU A 36 12.80 -14.78 -5.31
C LEU A 36 13.49 -14.21 -6.57
N GLY A 37 14.15 -13.06 -6.48
CA GLY A 37 14.81 -12.41 -7.61
C GLY A 37 13.85 -11.80 -8.65
N VAL A 38 12.62 -11.50 -8.26
CA VAL A 38 11.64 -10.82 -9.12
C VAL A 38 12.15 -9.43 -9.47
N ARG A 39 12.28 -9.14 -10.76
CA ARG A 39 12.91 -7.90 -11.25
C ARG A 39 11.94 -6.73 -11.34
N TRP A 40 10.64 -7.01 -11.43
CA TRP A 40 9.59 -6.01 -11.60
C TRP A 40 8.35 -6.39 -10.83
N LEU A 41 7.88 -5.46 -10.00
CA LEU A 41 6.64 -5.56 -9.26
C LEU A 41 5.84 -4.27 -9.50
N THR A 42 4.63 -4.40 -10.03
CA THR A 42 3.72 -3.26 -10.23
C THR A 42 2.54 -3.39 -9.27
N VAL A 43 2.33 -2.37 -8.45
CA VAL A 43 1.32 -2.39 -7.40
C VAL A 43 0.23 -1.40 -7.76
N TYR A 44 -1.01 -1.87 -7.80
CA TYR A 44 -2.15 -0.98 -7.99
C TYR A 44 -2.55 -0.35 -6.64
N ALA A 45 -1.95 0.80 -6.33
CA ALA A 45 -2.15 1.51 -5.08
C ALA A 45 -3.41 2.41 -5.08
N PHE A 46 -3.72 3.04 -6.22
CA PHE A 46 -4.90 3.87 -6.42
C PHE A 46 -5.33 3.85 -7.90
N SER A 47 -6.63 3.68 -8.17
CA SER A 47 -7.21 3.64 -9.53
C SER A 47 -7.96 4.92 -9.90
N THR A 48 -8.19 5.14 -11.18
CA THR A 48 -9.09 6.20 -11.68
C THR A 48 -10.51 6.09 -11.12
N GLU A 49 -11.00 4.87 -10.88
CA GLU A 49 -12.31 4.62 -10.31
C GLU A 49 -12.34 4.89 -8.80
N ASN A 50 -11.19 4.91 -8.12
CA ASN A 50 -11.13 5.22 -6.69
C ASN A 50 -11.53 6.67 -6.40
N TRP A 51 -11.50 7.57 -7.40
CA TRP A 51 -12.08 8.91 -7.30
C TRP A 51 -13.61 8.93 -7.07
N ARG A 52 -14.31 7.82 -7.35
CA ARG A 52 -15.76 7.70 -7.09
C ARG A 52 -16.09 7.39 -5.63
N ARG A 53 -15.08 7.18 -4.78
CA ARG A 53 -15.27 6.93 -3.34
C ARG A 53 -15.58 8.23 -2.58
N PRO A 54 -16.08 8.15 -1.34
CA PRO A 54 -16.26 9.31 -0.48
C PRO A 54 -14.99 10.16 -0.38
N THR A 55 -15.14 11.48 -0.38
CA THR A 55 -14.02 12.45 -0.45
C THR A 55 -13.04 12.32 0.71
N ASP A 56 -13.54 12.00 1.90
CA ASP A 56 -12.74 11.72 3.09
C ASP A 56 -11.88 10.46 2.92
N GLU A 57 -12.44 9.37 2.36
CA GLU A 57 -11.69 8.15 2.04
C GLU A 57 -10.62 8.44 0.98
N VAL A 58 -10.94 9.20 -0.08
CA VAL A 58 -9.98 9.59 -1.11
C VAL A 58 -8.83 10.41 -0.52
N ARG A 59 -9.14 11.41 0.31
CA ARG A 59 -8.12 12.25 0.96
C ARG A 59 -7.22 11.42 1.87
N PHE A 60 -7.80 10.49 2.62
CA PHE A 60 -7.03 9.55 3.44
C PHE A 60 -6.11 8.68 2.57
N LEU A 61 -6.60 8.09 1.48
CA LEU A 61 -5.80 7.26 0.59
C LEU A 61 -4.63 8.01 -0.03
N MET A 62 -4.84 9.26 -0.47
CA MET A 62 -3.77 10.07 -1.05
C MET A 62 -2.67 10.37 -0.03
N GLY A 63 -3.05 10.87 1.16
CA GLY A 63 -2.07 11.16 2.22
C GLY A 63 -1.40 9.90 2.76
N PHE A 64 -2.12 8.78 2.82
CA PHE A 64 -1.56 7.49 3.21
C PHE A 64 -0.46 7.03 2.24
N ASN A 65 -0.75 7.02 0.93
CA ASN A 65 0.23 6.63 -0.09
C ASN A 65 1.46 7.54 -0.08
N GLU A 66 1.28 8.86 0.02
CA GLU A 66 2.40 9.80 0.14
C GLU A 66 3.26 9.49 1.36
N SER A 67 2.63 9.33 2.53
CA SER A 67 3.36 9.07 3.78
C SER A 67 4.14 7.75 3.77
N LEU A 68 3.56 6.72 3.14
CA LEU A 68 4.16 5.40 3.01
C LEU A 68 5.43 5.48 2.15
N LEU A 69 5.36 6.18 1.02
CA LEU A 69 6.52 6.38 0.15
C LEU A 69 7.64 7.11 0.89
N VAL A 70 7.33 8.19 1.62
CA VAL A 70 8.35 8.96 2.34
C VAL A 70 9.02 8.14 3.44
N ARG A 71 8.25 7.40 4.25
CA ARG A 71 8.80 6.65 5.38
C ARG A 71 9.67 5.48 4.96
N ARG A 72 9.33 4.83 3.84
CA ARG A 72 9.92 3.56 3.44
C ARG A 72 10.89 3.70 2.28
N ARG A 73 11.01 4.89 1.67
CA ARG A 73 11.94 5.16 0.57
C ARG A 73 13.37 4.75 0.91
N ASP A 74 13.87 5.21 2.05
CA ASP A 74 15.27 5.00 2.40
C ASP A 74 15.54 3.52 2.71
N GLU A 75 14.64 2.86 3.43
CA GLU A 75 14.68 1.40 3.69
C GLU A 75 14.66 0.58 2.39
N LEU A 76 13.78 0.92 1.44
CA LEU A 76 13.73 0.25 0.15
C LEU A 76 14.98 0.54 -0.69
N HIS A 77 15.52 1.76 -0.63
CA HIS A 77 16.73 2.13 -1.35
C HIS A 77 17.95 1.36 -0.83
N ASP A 78 18.08 1.20 0.49
CA ASP A 78 19.15 0.41 1.12
C ASP A 78 19.11 -1.07 0.70
N ARG A 79 17.93 -1.54 0.26
CA ARG A 79 17.70 -2.90 -0.27
C ARG A 79 17.77 -2.97 -1.80
N ASP A 80 18.35 -1.95 -2.44
CA ASP A 80 18.52 -1.82 -3.90
C ASP A 80 17.20 -1.85 -4.69
N VAL A 81 16.09 -1.46 -4.05
CA VAL A 81 14.79 -1.33 -4.71
C VAL A 81 14.66 0.06 -5.34
N ARG A 82 14.31 0.09 -6.62
CA ARG A 82 13.99 1.34 -7.33
C ARG A 82 12.48 1.51 -7.51
N MET A 83 11.91 2.51 -6.85
CA MET A 83 10.51 2.90 -7.01
C MET A 83 10.30 3.87 -8.18
N ARG A 84 9.13 3.77 -8.84
CA ARG A 84 8.66 4.64 -9.93
C ARG A 84 7.13 4.80 -9.86
N PHE A 85 6.60 5.93 -10.32
CA PHE A 85 5.17 6.26 -10.37
C PHE A 85 4.87 7.05 -11.65
#